data_AF-A0A925R7G9-F1
#
_entry.id   AF-A0A925R7G9-F1
#
_cell.length_a   1.000
_cell.length_b   1.000
_cell.length_c   1.000
_cell.angle_alpha   90.00
_cell.angle_beta   90.00
_cell.angle_gamma   90.00
#
_symmetry.space_group_name_H-M   'P 1'
#
loop_
_entity.id
_entity.type
_entity.pdbx_description
1 polymer ?
#
loop_
_entity_poly.entity_id
_entity_poly.type
_entity_poly.pdbx_seq_one_letter_code
_entity_poly.pdbx_strand_id
1 'polypeptide(L)'
;NETLRARNITELVESIRGTKFYGILKPLILEENKIDLFSAEMALDMYYYNRLIGQLKPSMQDKEGEILRKLFGAEADLKNILWIYRGKKYYNINKDILNRYLIPLSDKLQKEELNKLVEANDDVEVIELIQNTFYKDVLTGNPKKWEHEFLQYLLKVERKNVRFFPFSLAPVVGYIVLKELEINNIISIIEGIRYSVPSEDIRDQLIGRSL
;
A
#
# COMPACT_ATOMS: atom_id res chain seq x y z
N ASN A 1 9.24 8.80 -24.68
CA ASN A 1 9.48 8.16 -23.38
C ASN A 1 10.18 6.83 -23.65
N GLU A 2 11.51 6.77 -23.48
CA GLU A 2 12.34 5.61 -23.85
C GLU A 2 11.96 4.36 -23.02
N THR A 3 11.53 4.56 -21.78
CA THR A 3 11.05 3.49 -20.89
C THR A 3 9.85 2.73 -21.47
N LEU A 4 8.89 3.41 -22.10
CA LEU A 4 7.74 2.77 -22.74
C LEU A 4 8.09 2.03 -24.04
N ARG A 5 9.30 2.24 -24.56
CA ARG A 5 9.79 1.57 -25.79
C ARG A 5 10.72 0.40 -25.48
N ALA A 6 11.11 0.21 -24.23
CA ALA A 6 11.94 -0.90 -23.80
C ALA A 6 11.27 -2.24 -24.11
N ARG A 7 12.04 -3.19 -24.64
CA ARG A 7 11.55 -4.50 -25.07
C ARG A 7 11.85 -5.62 -24.09
N ASN A 8 12.67 -5.34 -23.08
CA ASN A 8 13.03 -6.26 -22.01
C ASN A 8 13.35 -5.47 -20.73
N ILE A 9 13.47 -6.20 -19.61
CA ILE A 9 13.72 -5.62 -18.28
C ILE A 9 15.03 -4.85 -18.24
N THR A 10 16.08 -5.33 -18.91
CA THR A 10 17.37 -4.65 -18.91
C THR A 10 17.29 -3.30 -19.61
N GLU A 11 16.67 -3.23 -20.80
CA GLU A 11 16.40 -1.97 -21.49
C GLU A 11 15.51 -1.04 -20.65
N LEU A 12 14.51 -1.58 -19.95
CA LEU A 12 13.63 -0.81 -19.08
C LEU A 12 14.43 -0.16 -17.95
N VAL A 13 15.23 -0.94 -17.23
CA VAL A 13 16.06 -0.44 -16.12
C VAL A 13 17.15 0.51 -16.64
N GLU A 14 17.77 0.23 -17.78
CA GLU A 14 18.75 1.14 -18.37
C GLU A 14 18.14 2.46 -18.84
N SER A 15 16.89 2.47 -19.30
CA SER A 15 16.19 3.70 -19.70
C SER A 15 15.94 4.68 -18.55
N ILE A 16 15.91 4.19 -17.31
CA ILE A 16 15.74 5.01 -16.10
C ILE A 16 17.08 5.32 -15.42
N ARG A 17 18.20 5.09 -16.12
CA ARG A 17 19.54 5.47 -15.67
C ARG A 17 19.58 6.97 -15.35
N GLY A 18 20.15 7.32 -14.19
CA GLY A 18 20.17 8.70 -13.67
C GLY A 18 18.99 9.04 -12.75
N THR A 19 17.95 8.19 -12.69
CA THR A 19 16.94 8.28 -11.65
C THR A 19 17.40 7.55 -10.37
N LYS A 20 16.73 7.83 -9.25
CA LYS A 20 16.97 7.11 -7.99
C LYS A 20 16.52 5.65 -8.05
N PHE A 21 15.63 5.30 -8.98
CA PHE A 21 15.09 3.95 -9.16
C PHE A 21 16.09 2.98 -9.82
N TYR A 22 17.02 3.50 -10.62
CA TYR A 22 18.04 2.67 -11.29
C TYR A 22 18.85 1.83 -10.30
N GLY A 23 19.35 2.45 -9.24
CA GLY A 23 20.15 1.76 -8.22
C GLY A 23 19.36 0.74 -7.40
N ILE A 24 18.03 0.83 -7.40
CA ILE A 24 17.13 -0.09 -6.69
C ILE A 24 16.85 -1.31 -7.55
N LEU A 25 16.55 -1.11 -8.84
CA LEU A 25 16.11 -2.18 -9.74
C LEU A 25 17.26 -2.92 -10.42
N LYS A 26 18.37 -2.24 -10.73
CA LYS A 26 19.52 -2.86 -11.40
C LYS A 26 20.07 -4.09 -10.67
N PRO A 27 20.26 -4.07 -9.34
CA PRO A 27 20.78 -5.23 -8.62
C PRO A 27 19.82 -6.43 -8.60
N LEU A 28 18.55 -6.23 -8.94
CA LEU A 28 17.50 -7.26 -8.93
C LEU A 28 17.36 -7.95 -10.29
N ILE A 29 18.07 -7.50 -11.33
CA ILE A 29 18.08 -8.17 -12.63
C ILE A 29 18.80 -9.51 -12.48
N LEU A 30 18.07 -10.58 -12.80
CA LEU A 30 18.56 -11.95 -12.82
C LEU A 30 19.17 -12.27 -14.20
N GLU A 31 19.75 -13.45 -14.32
CA GLU A 31 20.15 -14.01 -15.61
C GLU A 31 18.96 -14.05 -16.59
N GLU A 32 19.26 -14.06 -17.89
CA GLU A 32 18.26 -14.08 -18.97
C GLU A 32 17.31 -12.85 -19.04
N ASN A 33 17.70 -11.69 -18.48
CA ASN A 33 16.88 -10.47 -18.46
C ASN A 33 15.54 -10.63 -17.71
N LYS A 34 15.53 -11.42 -16.65
CA LYS A 34 14.35 -11.60 -15.77
C LYS A 34 14.48 -10.76 -14.51
N ILE A 35 13.34 -10.43 -13.90
CA ILE A 35 13.25 -9.84 -12.58
C ILE A 35 12.07 -10.49 -11.86
N ASP A 36 12.25 -10.80 -10.58
CA ASP A 36 11.12 -11.17 -9.74
C ASP A 36 10.28 -9.90 -9.47
N LEU A 37 9.08 -9.85 -10.06
CA LEU A 37 8.23 -8.66 -10.03
C LEU A 37 7.88 -8.27 -8.59
N PHE A 38 7.58 -9.25 -7.74
CA PHE A 38 7.26 -9.02 -6.35
C PHE A 38 8.44 -8.36 -5.60
N SER A 39 9.65 -8.89 -5.73
CA SER A 39 10.84 -8.31 -5.11
C SER A 39 11.13 -6.89 -5.63
N ALA A 40 10.90 -6.64 -6.92
CA ALA A 40 11.07 -5.32 -7.52
C ALA A 40 10.06 -4.30 -6.96
N GLU A 41 8.78 -4.67 -6.90
CA GLU A 41 7.71 -3.86 -6.32
C GLU A 41 8.01 -3.55 -4.85
N MET A 42 8.32 -4.58 -4.06
CA MET A 42 8.67 -4.42 -2.65
C MET A 42 9.89 -3.52 -2.44
N ALA A 43 10.92 -3.62 -3.27
CA ALA A 43 12.10 -2.76 -3.16
C ALA A 43 11.77 -1.29 -3.44
N LEU A 44 10.89 -1.02 -4.42
CA LEU A 44 10.41 0.33 -4.71
C LEU A 44 9.51 0.87 -3.60
N ASP A 45 8.58 0.06 -3.10
CA ASP A 45 7.69 0.41 -1.99
C ASP A 45 8.49 0.71 -0.72
N MET A 46 9.44 -0.15 -0.36
CA MET A 46 10.31 0.09 0.80
C MET A 46 11.18 1.32 0.62
N TYR A 47 11.66 1.61 -0.60
CA TYR A 47 12.36 2.85 -0.87
C TYR A 47 11.47 4.08 -0.63
N TYR A 48 10.21 4.04 -1.10
CA TYR A 48 9.23 5.09 -0.87
C TYR A 48 8.97 5.31 0.62
N TYR A 49 8.61 4.25 1.36
CA TYR A 49 8.27 4.36 2.78
C TYR A 49 9.47 4.75 3.65
N ASN A 50 10.66 4.21 3.39
CA ASN A 50 11.86 4.61 4.12
C ASN A 50 12.19 6.09 3.91
N ARG A 51 11.98 6.59 2.70
CA ARG A 51 12.19 8.01 2.39
C ARG A 51 11.14 8.89 3.06
N LEU A 52 9.87 8.50 2.97
CA LEU A 52 8.76 9.18 3.63
C LEU A 52 9.01 9.27 5.14
N ILE A 53 9.27 8.15 5.80
CA ILE A 53 9.54 8.10 7.24
C ILE A 53 10.80 8.90 7.59
N GLY A 54 11.85 8.81 6.79
CA GLY A 54 13.07 9.61 6.97
C GLY A 54 12.82 11.11 6.92
N GLN A 55 11.89 11.57 6.08
CA GLN A 55 11.48 12.97 5.99
C GLN A 55 10.53 13.38 7.13
N LEU A 56 9.73 12.46 7.65
CA LEU A 56 8.82 12.71 8.77
C LEU A 56 9.55 12.73 10.12
N LYS A 57 10.62 11.94 10.27
CA LYS A 57 11.35 11.73 11.53
C LYS A 57 11.81 13.01 12.26
N PRO A 58 12.26 14.09 11.58
CA PRO A 58 12.63 15.33 12.26
C PRO A 58 11.44 16.03 12.93
N SER A 59 10.26 16.00 12.31
CA SER A 59 9.03 16.64 12.80
C SER A 59 8.20 15.72 13.69
N MET A 60 8.56 14.45 13.81
CA MET A 60 7.87 13.45 14.62
C MET A 60 7.80 13.79 16.13
N GLN A 61 8.39 14.85 16.65
CA GLN A 61 8.22 15.21 18.07
C GLN A 61 7.29 16.40 18.27
N ASP A 62 6.87 17.06 17.20
CA ASP A 62 5.94 18.17 17.24
C ASP A 62 4.50 17.73 16.91
N LYS A 63 3.57 18.67 17.06
CA LYS A 63 2.14 18.47 16.80
C LYS A 63 1.86 18.09 15.34
N GLU A 64 2.68 18.55 14.41
CA GLU A 64 2.53 18.24 12.99
C GLU A 64 3.00 16.80 12.69
N GLY A 65 4.09 16.34 13.30
CA GLY A 65 4.51 14.95 13.25
C GLY A 65 3.51 13.97 13.86
N GLU A 66 2.77 14.35 14.91
CA GLU A 66 1.65 13.55 15.42
C GLU A 66 0.51 13.41 14.41
N ILE A 67 0.18 14.49 13.70
CA ILE A 67 -0.85 14.48 12.66
C ILE A 67 -0.39 13.59 11.49
N LEU A 68 0.85 13.74 11.05
CA LEU A 68 1.43 12.95 9.96
C LEU A 68 1.54 11.47 10.31
N ARG A 69 1.87 11.12 11.55
CA ARG A 69 1.79 9.72 12.02
C ARG A 69 0.39 9.15 11.91
N LYS A 70 -0.64 9.93 12.25
CA LYS A 70 -2.04 9.47 12.14
C LYS A 70 -2.49 9.34 10.69
N LEU A 71 -2.01 10.23 9.81
CA LEU A 71 -2.28 10.18 8.37
C LEU A 71 -1.69 8.90 7.76
N PHE A 72 -0.39 8.69 7.91
CA PHE A 72 0.32 7.60 7.23
C PHE A 72 0.30 6.27 8.01
N GLY A 73 0.04 6.29 9.33
CA GLY A 73 0.05 5.10 10.17
C GLY A 73 -1.09 4.13 9.85
N ALA A 74 -2.28 4.66 9.55
CA ALA A 74 -3.41 3.83 9.14
C ALA A 74 -3.17 3.13 7.79
N GLU A 75 -2.51 3.84 6.86
CA GLU A 75 -2.08 3.28 5.57
C GLU A 75 -1.02 2.19 5.78
N ALA A 76 0.00 2.48 6.61
CA ALA A 76 1.08 1.55 6.91
C ALA A 76 0.58 0.25 7.57
N ASP A 77 -0.33 0.35 8.54
CA ASP A 77 -0.94 -0.81 9.19
C ASP A 77 -1.65 -1.72 8.18
N LEU A 78 -2.47 -1.15 7.30
CA LEU A 78 -3.23 -1.90 6.30
C LEU A 78 -2.34 -2.47 5.20
N LYS A 79 -1.29 -1.74 4.78
CA LYS A 79 -0.28 -2.24 3.85
C LYS A 79 0.50 -3.41 4.44
N ASN A 80 0.94 -3.29 5.70
CA ASN A 80 1.62 -4.38 6.41
C ASN A 80 0.73 -5.64 6.48
N ILE A 81 -0.56 -5.48 6.83
CA ILE A 81 -1.52 -6.60 6.84
C ILE A 81 -1.64 -7.25 5.45
N LEU A 82 -1.84 -6.46 4.39
CA LEU A 82 -1.96 -6.94 3.02
C LEU A 82 -0.68 -7.65 2.54
N TRP A 83 0.49 -7.09 2.84
CA TRP A 83 1.79 -7.64 2.44
C TRP A 83 2.11 -8.95 3.16
N ILE A 84 1.82 -9.05 4.46
CA ILE A 84 1.97 -10.30 5.22
C ILE A 84 1.05 -11.38 4.62
N TYR A 85 -0.22 -11.05 4.40
CA TYR A 85 -1.18 -11.97 3.80
C TYR A 85 -0.74 -12.46 2.42
N ARG A 86 -0.41 -11.52 1.51
CA ARG A 86 0.03 -11.86 0.15
C ARG A 86 1.33 -12.66 0.17
N GLY A 87 2.27 -12.30 1.04
CA GLY A 87 3.54 -12.97 1.20
C GLY A 87 3.40 -14.43 1.62
N LYS A 88 2.48 -14.73 2.54
CA LYS A 88 2.19 -16.11 2.95
C LYS A 88 1.41 -16.88 1.90
N LYS A 89 0.36 -16.27 1.34
CA LYS A 89 -0.55 -16.95 0.41
C LYS A 89 0.06 -17.25 -0.97
N TYR A 90 0.75 -16.28 -1.56
CA TYR A 90 1.13 -16.34 -2.97
C TYR A 90 2.62 -16.59 -3.18
N TYR A 91 3.45 -16.19 -2.23
CA TYR A 91 4.90 -16.11 -2.42
C TYR A 91 5.70 -16.97 -1.43
N ASN A 92 5.04 -17.63 -0.48
CA ASN A 92 5.63 -18.46 0.57
C ASN A 92 6.87 -17.80 1.23
N ILE A 93 6.76 -16.50 1.52
CA ILE A 93 7.87 -15.68 2.01
C ILE A 93 8.17 -16.07 3.44
N ASN A 94 9.46 -16.28 3.73
CA ASN A 94 9.88 -16.56 5.09
C ASN A 94 9.70 -15.35 6.02
N LYS A 95 9.66 -15.64 7.33
CA LYS A 95 9.38 -14.64 8.36
C LYS A 95 10.44 -13.53 8.41
N ASP A 96 11.71 -13.85 8.16
CA ASP A 96 12.82 -12.88 8.15
C ASP A 96 12.73 -11.86 7.01
N ILE A 97 12.23 -12.26 5.86
CA ILE A 97 12.02 -11.37 4.72
C ILE A 97 10.76 -10.53 4.96
N LEU A 98 9.67 -11.14 5.44
CA LEU A 98 8.45 -10.40 5.81
C LEU A 98 8.74 -9.29 6.84
N ASN A 99 9.52 -9.59 7.88
CA ASN A 99 9.95 -8.60 8.88
C ASN A 99 10.71 -7.43 8.26
N ARG A 100 11.52 -7.67 7.22
CA ARG A 100 12.27 -6.61 6.52
C ARG A 100 11.38 -5.73 5.64
N TYR A 101 10.23 -6.25 5.23
CA TYR A 101 9.25 -5.53 4.42
C TYR A 101 8.19 -4.80 5.24
N LEU A 102 8.27 -4.84 6.57
CA LEU A 102 7.36 -4.09 7.42
C LEU A 102 7.67 -2.60 7.32
N ILE A 103 6.64 -1.80 7.04
CA ILE A 103 6.69 -0.35 7.16
C ILE A 103 6.79 -0.03 8.66
N PRO A 104 7.86 0.65 9.13
CA PRO A 104 8.06 0.95 10.54
C PRO A 104 7.24 2.18 10.98
N LEU A 105 5.93 2.13 10.74
CA LEU A 105 4.95 3.14 11.10
C LEU A 105 3.61 2.44 11.42
N SER A 106 2.88 2.95 12.41
CA SER A 106 1.61 2.36 12.85
C SER A 106 0.68 3.42 13.44
N ASP A 107 -0.64 3.19 13.40
CA ASP A 107 -1.65 3.99 14.10
C ASP A 107 -2.46 3.16 15.12
N LYS A 108 -2.98 2.00 14.72
CA LYS A 108 -3.85 1.15 15.54
C LYS A 108 -3.28 -0.24 15.76
N LEU A 109 -2.46 -0.73 14.84
CA LEU A 109 -1.85 -2.04 14.96
C LEU A 109 -0.65 -1.98 15.90
N GLN A 110 -0.70 -2.72 17.00
CA GLN A 110 0.39 -2.79 17.95
C GLN A 110 1.54 -3.65 17.40
N LYS A 111 2.76 -3.42 17.91
CA LYS A 111 3.94 -4.17 17.49
C LYS A 111 3.79 -5.67 17.77
N GLU A 112 3.19 -6.01 18.91
CA GLU A 112 2.93 -7.39 19.32
C GLU A 112 1.92 -8.07 18.37
N GLU A 113 0.89 -7.36 17.92
CA GLU A 113 -0.09 -7.85 16.94
C GLU A 113 0.59 -8.07 15.59
N LEU A 114 1.40 -7.10 15.13
CA LEU A 114 2.14 -7.22 13.88
C LEU A 114 3.13 -8.39 13.89
N ASN A 115 3.85 -8.60 15.00
CA ASN A 115 4.73 -9.75 15.16
C ASN A 115 3.94 -11.07 15.09
N LYS A 116 2.77 -11.17 15.73
CA LYS A 116 1.91 -12.36 15.63
C LYS A 116 1.49 -12.63 14.18
N LEU A 117 1.13 -11.59 13.41
CA LEU A 117 0.77 -11.74 11.99
C LEU A 117 1.95 -12.27 11.16
N VAL A 118 3.17 -11.80 11.40
CA VAL A 118 4.36 -12.33 10.73
C VAL A 118 4.64 -13.79 11.14
N GLU A 119 4.44 -14.12 12.42
CA GLU A 119 4.68 -15.46 12.96
C GLU A 119 3.64 -16.50 12.56
N ALA A 120 2.47 -16.09 12.05
CA ALA A 120 1.43 -16.99 11.56
C ALA A 120 1.98 -18.02 10.56
N ASN A 121 1.42 -19.22 10.57
CA ASN A 121 1.90 -20.34 9.76
C ASN A 121 1.42 -20.24 8.31
N ASP A 122 0.20 -19.76 8.11
CA ASP A 122 -0.45 -19.65 6.79
C ASP A 122 -1.34 -18.41 6.69
N ASP A 123 -1.99 -18.24 5.55
CA ASP A 123 -2.88 -17.11 5.29
C ASP A 123 -4.21 -17.20 6.04
N VAL A 124 -4.65 -18.40 6.45
CA VAL A 124 -5.87 -18.61 7.24
C VAL A 124 -5.66 -18.08 8.65
N GLU A 125 -4.55 -18.42 9.29
CA GLU A 125 -4.18 -17.92 10.62
C GLU A 125 -4.03 -16.39 10.61
N VAL A 126 -3.52 -15.79 9.52
CA VAL A 126 -3.50 -14.32 9.37
C VAL A 126 -4.92 -13.73 9.42
N ILE A 127 -5.87 -14.32 8.70
CA ILE A 127 -7.27 -13.85 8.69
C ILE A 127 -7.87 -13.92 10.10
N GLU A 128 -7.62 -15.01 10.82
CA GLU A 128 -8.10 -15.20 12.21
C GLU A 128 -7.48 -14.18 13.18
N LEU A 129 -6.17 -13.94 13.08
CA LEU A 129 -5.47 -12.98 13.93
C LEU A 129 -6.00 -11.56 13.71
N ILE A 130 -6.31 -11.16 12.47
CA ILE A 130 -6.88 -9.84 12.16
C ILE A 130 -8.21 -9.62 12.90
N GLN A 131 -9.02 -10.67 13.08
CA GLN A 131 -10.30 -10.57 13.81
C GLN A 131 -10.13 -10.18 15.29
N ASN A 132 -8.92 -10.36 15.84
CA ASN A 132 -8.58 -9.97 17.20
C ASN A 132 -7.96 -8.57 17.30
N THR A 133 -7.82 -7.85 16.19
CA THR A 133 -7.23 -6.50 16.14
C THR A 133 -8.32 -5.43 15.97
N PHE A 134 -7.90 -4.16 16.03
CA PHE A 134 -8.75 -3.03 15.65
C PHE A 134 -9.35 -3.16 14.22
N TYR A 135 -8.66 -3.85 13.32
CA TYR A 135 -9.03 -3.93 11.90
C TYR A 135 -10.11 -4.97 11.58
N LYS A 136 -10.64 -5.71 12.56
CA LYS A 136 -11.74 -6.67 12.35
C LYS A 136 -12.98 -6.04 11.71
N ASP A 137 -13.29 -4.80 12.06
CA ASP A 137 -14.45 -4.06 11.57
C ASP A 137 -14.15 -3.30 10.27
N VAL A 138 -12.88 -3.31 9.84
CA VAL A 138 -12.38 -2.66 8.62
C VAL A 138 -12.23 -3.67 7.50
N LEU A 139 -11.59 -4.81 7.78
CA LEU A 139 -11.31 -5.88 6.85
C LEU A 139 -12.24 -7.05 7.15
N THR A 140 -13.16 -7.35 6.22
CA THR A 140 -14.09 -8.48 6.39
C THR A 140 -13.34 -9.81 6.32
N GLY A 141 -13.97 -10.92 6.68
CA GLY A 141 -13.37 -12.26 6.53
C GLY A 141 -13.10 -12.69 5.08
N ASN A 142 -13.29 -11.83 4.07
CA ASN A 142 -13.04 -12.13 2.67
C ASN A 142 -11.84 -11.32 2.11
N PRO A 143 -10.64 -11.92 2.06
CA PRO A 143 -9.44 -11.25 1.58
C PRO A 143 -9.49 -10.71 0.15
N LYS A 144 -10.41 -11.22 -0.69
CA LYS A 144 -10.61 -10.69 -2.05
C LYS A 144 -11.15 -9.25 -2.03
N LYS A 145 -11.77 -8.83 -0.93
CA LYS A 145 -12.33 -7.48 -0.76
C LYS A 145 -11.40 -6.54 0.02
N TRP A 146 -10.34 -7.05 0.65
CA TRP A 146 -9.50 -6.25 1.55
C TRP A 146 -8.89 -5.02 0.90
N GLU A 147 -8.52 -5.09 -0.38
CA GLU A 147 -7.98 -3.91 -1.07
C GLU A 147 -9.05 -2.83 -1.25
N HIS A 148 -10.27 -3.21 -1.65
CA HIS A 148 -11.40 -2.28 -1.74
C HIS A 148 -11.76 -1.71 -0.35
N GLU A 149 -11.85 -2.57 0.67
CA GLU A 149 -12.18 -2.20 2.04
C GLU A 149 -11.12 -1.27 2.66
N PHE A 150 -9.84 -1.54 2.40
CA PHE A 150 -8.73 -0.67 2.74
C PHE A 150 -8.93 0.71 2.10
N LEU A 151 -9.17 0.81 0.79
CA LEU A 151 -9.32 2.10 0.12
C LEU A 151 -10.54 2.89 0.65
N GLN A 152 -11.65 2.22 0.96
CA GLN A 152 -12.82 2.86 1.60
C GLN A 152 -12.47 3.39 3.00
N TYR A 153 -11.74 2.60 3.78
CA TYR A 153 -11.31 3.01 5.11
C TYR A 153 -10.31 4.17 5.07
N LEU A 154 -9.34 4.10 4.16
CA LEU A 154 -8.35 5.17 3.93
C LEU A 154 -9.06 6.47 3.55
N LEU A 155 -10.03 6.43 2.64
CA LEU A 155 -10.87 7.58 2.29
C LEU A 155 -11.56 8.18 3.53
N LYS A 156 -12.12 7.34 4.40
CA LYS A 156 -12.79 7.78 5.64
C LYS A 156 -11.80 8.44 6.61
N VAL A 157 -10.61 7.87 6.77
CA VAL A 157 -9.54 8.40 7.61
C VAL A 157 -9.07 9.75 7.08
N GLU A 158 -8.81 9.86 5.78
CA GLU A 158 -8.36 11.10 5.16
C GLU A 158 -9.40 12.22 5.29
N ARG A 159 -10.67 11.94 4.97
CA ARG A 159 -11.77 12.91 5.17
C ARG A 159 -11.85 13.39 6.62
N LYS A 160 -11.66 12.47 7.59
CA LYS A 160 -11.63 12.79 9.01
C LYS A 160 -10.43 13.70 9.33
N ASN A 161 -9.24 13.35 8.89
CA ASN A 161 -8.02 14.10 9.16
C ASN A 161 -8.08 15.52 8.58
N VAL A 162 -8.54 15.68 7.34
CA VAL A 162 -8.76 17.00 6.71
C VAL A 162 -9.72 17.86 7.54
N ARG A 163 -10.81 17.26 8.05
CA ARG A 163 -11.79 17.99 8.87
C ARG A 163 -11.26 18.41 10.23
N PHE A 164 -10.49 17.54 10.89
CA PHE A 164 -9.98 17.81 12.24
C PHE A 164 -8.69 18.65 12.26
N PHE A 165 -7.91 18.63 11.17
CA PHE A 165 -6.63 19.33 11.06
C PHE A 165 -6.52 20.24 9.83
N PRO A 166 -7.45 21.19 9.62
CA PRO A 166 -7.52 22.01 8.41
C PRO A 166 -6.33 22.96 8.22
N PHE A 167 -5.57 23.26 9.28
CA PHE A 167 -4.38 24.14 9.24
C PHE A 167 -3.08 23.35 9.44
N SER A 168 -3.00 22.16 8.82
CA SER A 168 -1.80 21.32 8.80
C SER A 168 -1.54 20.81 7.38
N LEU A 169 -0.62 19.86 7.21
CA LEU A 169 -0.45 19.15 5.93
C LEU A 169 -1.58 18.17 5.57
N ALA A 170 -2.51 17.88 6.49
CA ALA A 170 -3.60 16.94 6.25
C ALA A 170 -4.46 17.26 5.00
N PRO A 171 -4.86 18.51 4.71
CA PRO A 171 -5.58 18.84 3.47
C PRO A 171 -4.78 18.58 2.19
N VAL A 172 -3.45 18.77 2.23
CA VAL A 172 -2.57 18.52 1.08
C VAL A 172 -2.46 17.03 0.82
N VAL A 173 -2.16 16.24 1.87
CA VAL A 173 -2.09 14.78 1.78
C VAL A 173 -3.44 14.19 1.35
N GLY A 174 -4.52 14.61 2.01
CA GLY A 174 -5.87 14.16 1.69
C GLY A 174 -6.28 14.50 0.27
N TYR A 175 -5.89 15.68 -0.27
CA TYR A 175 -6.13 16.01 -1.67
C TYR A 175 -5.43 15.03 -2.62
N ILE A 176 -4.17 14.69 -2.37
CA ILE A 176 -3.40 13.75 -3.21
C ILE A 176 -4.10 12.37 -3.22
N VAL A 177 -4.43 11.84 -2.04
CA VAL A 177 -5.12 10.55 -1.91
C VAL A 177 -6.48 10.56 -2.62
N LEU A 178 -7.27 11.62 -2.42
CA LEU A 178 -8.57 11.76 -3.10
C LEU A 178 -8.43 11.81 -4.62
N LYS A 179 -7.38 12.46 -5.13
CA LYS A 179 -7.09 12.50 -6.57
C LYS A 179 -6.65 11.16 -7.13
N GLU A 180 -5.84 10.41 -6.40
CA GLU A 180 -5.48 9.04 -6.80
C GLU A 180 -6.71 8.13 -6.83
N LEU A 181 -7.58 8.21 -5.82
CA LEU A 181 -8.85 7.46 -5.79
C LEU A 181 -9.78 7.85 -6.94
N GLU A 182 -9.88 9.14 -7.27
CA GLU A 182 -10.67 9.63 -8.41
C GLU A 182 -10.14 9.06 -9.73
N ILE A 183 -8.83 9.11 -9.95
CA ILE A 183 -8.19 8.55 -11.14
C ILE A 183 -8.43 7.04 -11.22
N ASN A 184 -8.27 6.31 -10.12
CA ASN A 184 -8.49 4.87 -10.07
C ASN A 184 -9.96 4.50 -10.34
N ASN A 185 -10.92 5.28 -9.83
CA ASN A 185 -12.33 5.11 -10.15
C ASN A 185 -12.59 5.33 -11.65
N ILE A 186 -12.01 6.36 -12.26
CA ILE A 186 -12.16 6.63 -13.71
C ILE A 186 -11.57 5.48 -14.53
N ILE A 187 -10.36 5.01 -14.20
CA ILE A 187 -9.74 3.85 -14.85
C ILE A 187 -10.64 2.62 -14.72
N SER A 188 -11.17 2.34 -13.52
CA SER A 188 -12.05 1.20 -13.28
C SER A 188 -13.34 1.27 -14.10
N ILE A 189 -13.91 2.46 -14.28
CA ILE A 189 -15.08 2.67 -15.14
C ILE A 189 -14.73 2.40 -16.61
N ILE A 190 -13.61 2.95 -17.09
CA ILE A 190 -13.17 2.79 -18.48
C ILE A 190 -12.90 1.32 -18.79
N GLU A 191 -12.12 0.64 -17.95
CA GLU A 191 -11.80 -0.78 -18.15
C GLU A 191 -13.04 -1.66 -17.96
N GLY A 192 -13.93 -1.34 -17.01
CA GLY A 192 -15.21 -2.03 -16.84
C GLY A 192 -16.08 -1.97 -18.10
N ILE A 193 -16.21 -0.78 -18.72
CA ILE A 193 -16.92 -0.60 -20.00
C ILE A 193 -16.23 -1.40 -21.11
N ARG A 194 -14.88 -1.30 -21.19
CA ARG A 194 -14.08 -1.99 -22.21
C ARG A 194 -14.25 -3.51 -22.17
N TYR A 195 -14.31 -4.10 -20.98
CA TYR A 195 -14.51 -5.55 -20.80
C TYR A 195 -15.99 -5.96 -20.69
N SER A 196 -16.92 -5.04 -20.98
CA SER A 196 -18.38 -5.30 -20.91
C SER A 196 -18.86 -5.81 -19.55
N VAL A 197 -18.24 -5.37 -18.47
CA VAL A 197 -18.66 -5.68 -17.10
C VAL A 197 -20.02 -5.00 -16.83
N PRO A 198 -20.98 -5.68 -16.18
CA PRO A 198 -22.25 -5.06 -15.81
C PRO A 198 -22.06 -3.77 -15.02
N SER A 199 -22.89 -2.76 -15.30
CA SER A 199 -22.76 -1.44 -14.66
C SER A 199 -22.93 -1.49 -13.13
N GLU A 200 -23.67 -2.48 -12.61
CA GLU A 200 -23.81 -2.71 -11.17
C GLU A 200 -22.47 -3.15 -10.54
N ASP A 201 -21.81 -4.13 -11.15
CA ASP A 201 -20.51 -4.63 -10.68
C ASP A 201 -19.43 -3.55 -10.76
N ILE A 202 -19.41 -2.74 -11.83
CA ILE A 202 -18.49 -1.60 -11.95
C ILE A 202 -18.71 -0.61 -10.79
N ARG A 203 -19.98 -0.28 -10.50
CA ARG A 203 -20.33 0.65 -9.42
C ARG A 203 -19.96 0.13 -8.03
N ASP A 204 -19.99 -1.18 -7.83
CA ASP A 204 -19.62 -1.80 -6.56
C ASP A 204 -18.10 -1.78 -6.30
N GLN A 205 -17.29 -1.64 -7.35
CA GLN A 205 -15.84 -1.47 -7.21
C GLN A 205 -15.43 -0.03 -6.88
N LEU A 206 -16.31 0.97 -7.07
CA LEU A 206 -15.95 2.38 -6.89
C LEU A 206 -15.80 2.76 -5.41
N ILE A 207 -14.77 3.55 -5.13
CA ILE A 207 -14.48 4.08 -3.79
C ILE A 207 -15.22 5.39 -3.57
N GLY A 208 -15.82 5.57 -2.39
CA GLY A 208 -16.49 6.82 -2.00
C GLY A 208 -17.93 7.00 -2.48
N ARG A 209 -18.62 5.92 -2.83
CA ARG A 209 -20.03 5.90 -3.28
C ARG A 209 -21.05 6.31 -2.20
N SER A 210 -20.68 6.38 -0.93
CA SER A 210 -21.57 6.84 0.14
C SER A 210 -21.72 8.37 0.14
N LEU A 211 -22.81 8.83 -0.48
CA LEU A 211 -23.52 10.07 -0.16
C LEU A 211 -24.95 9.72 0.24
#